data_AF-A0A7V8IRP6-F1
#
_entry.id   AF-A0A7V8IRP6-F1
#
_cell.length_a   1.000
_cell.length_b   1.000
_cell.length_c   1.000
_cell.angle_alpha   90.00
_cell.angle_beta   90.00
_cell.angle_gamma   90.00
#
_symmetry.space_group_name_H-M   'P 1'
#
loop_
_entity.id
_entity.type
_entity.pdbx_description
1 polymer ?
#
loop_
_entity_poly.entity_id
_entity_poly.type
_entity_poly.pdbx_seq_one_letter_code
_entity_poly.pdbx_strand_id
1 'polypeptide(L)'
;MKNLIKGRSILAIGALAASLTISAAPSSAQVYQPESHGSRRGPSLELYSGFNYTGERRIINQDNPDLRSINFDDAAHSLVANGEWEVCLDYNYAVRCRTYSTQIPNLESFRGRISAVRYVGRGGGGYGGGYGGGYGGGGYGGGQYVGQPSRGNASTFYPGTINGYRNDRNGANDFCRRQGHSGVLYFGGNNSYGGRLEDVLCR
;
A
#
# COMPACT_ATOMS: atom_id res chain seq x y z
N MET A 1 -44.84 -73.15 -60.05
CA MET A 1 -45.27 -72.17 -61.07
C MET A 1 -45.10 -70.78 -60.47
N LYS A 2 -44.41 -69.86 -61.18
CA LYS A 2 -44.65 -68.40 -61.32
C LYS A 2 -44.87 -67.59 -60.02
N ASN A 3 -44.26 -66.45 -59.70
CA ASN A 3 -43.39 -65.44 -60.31
C ASN A 3 -42.89 -64.60 -59.09
N LEU A 4 -41.61 -64.26 -58.95
CA LEU A 4 -40.99 -63.01 -59.44
C LEU A 4 -41.88 -61.76 -59.27
N ILE A 5 -41.50 -60.82 -58.38
CA ILE A 5 -41.39 -59.36 -58.61
C ILE A 5 -40.53 -58.74 -57.49
N LYS A 6 -39.44 -58.11 -57.91
CA LYS A 6 -38.51 -57.27 -57.17
C LYS A 6 -39.01 -55.82 -57.16
N GLY A 7 -38.76 -55.11 -56.05
CA GLY A 7 -38.63 -53.64 -56.00
C GLY A 7 -39.96 -52.86 -56.06
N ARG A 8 -40.05 -51.60 -55.69
CA ARG A 8 -39.05 -50.55 -55.43
C ARG A 8 -39.65 -49.53 -54.45
N SER A 9 -38.74 -48.82 -53.79
CA SER A 9 -38.92 -47.76 -52.80
C SER A 9 -39.91 -46.65 -53.20
N ILE A 10 -40.68 -46.15 -52.23
CA ILE A 10 -41.35 -44.85 -52.26
C ILE A 10 -41.13 -44.13 -50.92
N LEU A 11 -40.78 -42.85 -51.04
CA LEU A 11 -40.41 -41.85 -50.03
C LEU A 11 -41.60 -41.32 -49.21
N ALA A 12 -41.31 -40.97 -47.94
CA ALA A 12 -41.77 -39.84 -47.10
C ALA A 12 -43.30 -39.61 -46.95
N ILE A 13 -43.90 -39.15 -45.85
CA ILE A 13 -43.60 -38.10 -44.86
C ILE A 13 -44.46 -38.42 -43.62
N GLY A 14 -43.96 -38.20 -42.40
CA GLY A 14 -44.80 -38.25 -41.20
C GLY A 14 -44.09 -37.65 -40.00
N ALA A 15 -44.31 -36.36 -39.76
CA ALA A 15 -43.74 -35.60 -38.66
C ALA A 15 -44.24 -36.11 -37.31
N LEU A 16 -43.31 -36.38 -36.39
CA LEU A 16 -43.57 -36.36 -34.96
C LEU A 16 -42.53 -35.46 -34.30
N ALA A 17 -43.00 -34.33 -33.78
CA ALA A 17 -42.22 -33.36 -33.04
C ALA A 17 -41.66 -34.04 -31.77
N ALA A 18 -40.36 -34.26 -31.73
CA ALA A 18 -39.67 -34.67 -30.52
C ALA A 18 -39.32 -33.41 -29.72
N SER A 19 -40.06 -33.18 -28.64
CA SER A 19 -39.77 -32.14 -27.65
C SER A 19 -38.37 -32.37 -27.05
N LEU A 20 -37.39 -31.56 -27.44
CA LEU A 20 -36.11 -31.48 -26.75
C LEU A 20 -36.29 -30.65 -25.48
N THR A 21 -36.52 -31.32 -24.35
CA THR A 21 -36.31 -30.68 -23.04
C THR A 21 -34.81 -30.49 -22.87
N ILE A 22 -34.33 -29.28 -23.16
CA ILE A 22 -32.95 -28.87 -22.86
C ILE A 22 -32.88 -28.73 -21.34
N SER A 23 -32.39 -29.76 -20.65
CA SER A 23 -31.95 -29.63 -19.27
C SER A 23 -30.76 -28.67 -19.29
N ALA A 24 -30.99 -27.41 -18.93
CA ALA A 24 -29.91 -26.48 -18.63
C ALA A 24 -29.21 -27.00 -17.39
N ALA A 25 -28.10 -27.73 -17.57
CA ALA A 25 -27.17 -27.93 -16.48
C ALA A 25 -26.74 -26.52 -16.03
N PRO A 26 -26.84 -26.17 -14.74
CA PRO A 26 -26.21 -24.95 -14.28
C PRO A 26 -24.73 -25.12 -14.62
N SER A 27 -24.20 -24.24 -15.47
CA SER A 27 -22.76 -24.07 -15.58
C SER A 27 -22.27 -23.79 -14.17
N SER A 28 -21.74 -24.80 -13.48
CA SER A 28 -20.86 -24.56 -12.36
C SER A 28 -19.68 -23.85 -12.99
N ALA A 29 -19.72 -22.52 -12.98
CA ALA A 29 -18.55 -21.71 -13.17
C ALA A 29 -17.57 -22.22 -12.11
N GLN A 30 -16.67 -23.10 -12.54
CA GLN A 30 -15.47 -23.38 -11.78
C GLN A 30 -14.77 -22.03 -11.76
N VAL A 31 -15.00 -21.30 -10.67
CA VAL A 31 -14.19 -20.16 -10.32
C VAL A 31 -12.79 -20.72 -10.29
N TYR A 32 -12.03 -20.44 -11.35
CA TYR A 32 -10.59 -20.55 -11.32
C TYR A 32 -10.17 -19.65 -10.16
N GLN A 33 -9.96 -20.25 -9.00
CA GLN A 33 -9.27 -19.59 -7.91
C GLN A 33 -7.82 -19.55 -8.37
N PRO A 34 -7.25 -18.39 -8.73
CA PRO A 34 -5.82 -18.33 -8.91
C PRO A 34 -5.20 -18.70 -7.56
N GLU A 35 -4.64 -19.90 -7.51
CA GLU A 35 -3.81 -20.39 -6.43
C GLU A 35 -2.79 -19.30 -6.09
N SER A 36 -2.92 -18.74 -4.88
CA SER A 36 -1.95 -17.91 -4.18
C SER A 36 -1.04 -17.10 -5.12
N HIS A 37 -1.45 -15.92 -5.57
CA HIS A 37 -0.99 -14.69 -4.90
C HIS A 37 0.32 -15.00 -4.18
N GLY A 38 1.44 -15.00 -4.89
CA GLY A 38 2.73 -14.82 -4.25
C GLY A 38 2.53 -13.61 -3.35
N SER A 39 2.43 -13.85 -2.04
CA SER A 39 2.05 -12.84 -1.09
C SER A 39 3.01 -11.70 -1.35
N ARG A 40 2.50 -10.58 -1.89
CA ARG A 40 3.24 -9.33 -1.80
C ARG A 40 3.22 -9.06 -0.30
N ARG A 41 4.16 -9.67 0.42
CA ARG A 41 4.34 -9.48 1.84
C ARG A 41 4.48 -7.97 1.95
N GLY A 42 3.53 -7.36 2.66
CA GLY A 42 3.61 -5.93 2.93
C GLY A 42 4.94 -5.63 3.62
N PRO A 43 5.33 -4.35 3.68
CA PRO A 43 6.57 -3.98 4.35
C PRO A 43 6.59 -4.56 5.76
N SER A 44 7.72 -5.17 6.13
CA SER A 44 7.89 -5.79 7.44
C SER A 44 9.32 -5.61 7.92
N LEU A 45 9.48 -5.36 9.22
CA LEU A 45 10.76 -5.34 9.90
C LEU A 45 10.74 -6.38 11.00
N GLU A 46 11.69 -7.29 10.98
CA GLU A 46 11.90 -8.26 12.04
C GLU A 46 13.12 -7.84 12.86
N LEU A 47 12.93 -7.60 14.15
CA LEU A 47 14.01 -7.28 15.09
C LEU A 47 14.32 -8.51 15.95
N TYR A 48 15.61 -8.78 16.17
CA TYR A 48 16.10 -9.94 16.90
C TYR A 48 17.01 -9.51 18.04
N SER A 49 16.85 -10.09 19.23
CA SER A 49 17.66 -9.72 20.40
C SER A 49 19.09 -10.27 20.39
N GLY A 50 19.34 -11.29 19.57
CA GLY A 50 20.67 -11.86 19.34
C GLY A 50 21.28 -11.45 18.00
N PHE A 51 22.56 -11.76 17.83
CA PHE A 51 23.24 -11.67 16.54
C PHE A 51 22.75 -12.75 15.58
N ASN A 52 22.96 -12.55 14.28
CA ASN A 52 22.63 -13.55 13.26
C ASN A 52 21.18 -14.06 13.36
N TYR A 53 20.24 -13.17 13.69
CA TYR A 53 18.80 -13.44 13.75
C TYR A 53 18.40 -14.48 14.81
N THR A 54 19.12 -14.50 15.94
CA THR A 54 18.85 -15.38 17.08
C THR A 54 18.11 -14.65 18.21
N GLY A 55 17.63 -15.40 19.20
CA GLY A 55 16.97 -14.86 20.38
C GLY A 55 15.50 -14.53 20.15
N GLU A 56 14.99 -13.59 20.96
CA GLU A 56 13.61 -13.11 20.86
C GLU A 56 13.40 -12.33 19.57
N ARG A 57 12.26 -12.54 18.91
CA ARG A 57 11.90 -11.91 17.63
C ARG A 57 10.64 -11.07 17.77
N ARG A 58 10.67 -9.84 17.24
CA ARG A 58 9.49 -8.99 17.05
C ARG A 58 9.31 -8.66 15.58
N ILE A 59 8.08 -8.83 15.09
CA ILE A 59 7.71 -8.49 13.71
C ILE A 59 6.90 -7.20 13.74
N ILE A 60 7.32 -6.22 12.96
CA ILE A 60 6.76 -4.88 12.90
C ILE A 60 6.33 -4.64 11.46
N ASN A 61 5.04 -4.35 11.25
CA ASN A 61 4.48 -4.14 9.91
C ASN A 61 3.97 -2.70 9.71
N GLN A 62 4.16 -1.85 10.72
CA GLN A 62 3.77 -0.45 10.75
C GLN A 62 4.77 0.35 11.58
N ASP A 63 4.71 1.67 11.47
CA ASP A 63 5.54 2.57 12.26
C ASP A 63 5.34 2.33 13.77
N ASN A 64 6.43 2.36 14.53
CA ASN A 64 6.42 2.32 15.97
C ASN A 64 7.35 3.41 16.52
N PRO A 65 6.77 4.50 17.06
CA PRO A 65 7.55 5.61 17.59
C PRO A 65 8.22 5.29 18.94
N ASP A 66 7.86 4.18 19.61
CA ASP A 66 8.39 3.82 20.92
C ASP A 66 8.36 2.30 21.13
N LEU A 67 9.50 1.62 20.99
CA LEU A 67 9.62 0.17 21.14
C LEU A 67 9.36 -0.33 22.56
N ARG A 68 9.31 0.54 23.57
CA ARG A 68 8.86 0.18 24.92
C ARG A 68 7.41 -0.31 24.90
N SER A 69 6.59 0.18 23.96
CA SER A 69 5.20 -0.27 23.75
C SER A 69 5.09 -1.78 23.48
N ILE A 70 6.15 -2.41 22.97
CA ILE A 70 6.22 -3.85 22.69
C ILE A 70 7.29 -4.55 23.52
N ASN A 71 7.81 -3.90 24.57
CA ASN A 71 8.90 -4.40 25.43
C ASN A 71 10.15 -4.83 24.64
N PHE A 72 10.55 -4.05 23.64
CA PHE A 72 11.70 -4.37 22.78
C PHE A 72 12.65 -3.20 22.54
N ASP A 73 12.58 -2.20 23.42
CA ASP A 73 13.51 -1.06 23.47
C ASP A 73 14.91 -1.54 23.84
N ASP A 74 15.93 -0.99 23.20
CA ASP A 74 17.35 -1.31 23.44
C ASP A 74 17.70 -2.81 23.38
N ALA A 75 16.87 -3.61 22.72
CA ALA A 75 17.02 -5.06 22.70
C ALA A 75 17.62 -5.59 21.40
N ALA A 76 17.43 -4.90 20.27
CA ALA A 76 17.74 -5.44 18.94
C ALA A 76 19.25 -5.48 18.64
N HIS A 77 19.76 -6.64 18.24
CA HIS A 77 21.15 -6.86 17.84
C HIS A 77 21.32 -7.19 16.35
N SER A 78 20.27 -7.75 15.72
CA SER A 78 20.19 -7.99 14.29
C SER A 78 18.77 -7.73 13.77
N LEU A 79 18.63 -7.51 12.46
CA LEU A 79 17.31 -7.28 11.85
C LEU A 79 17.18 -7.87 10.45
N VAL A 80 15.94 -8.09 10.04
CA VAL A 80 15.57 -8.40 8.65
C VAL A 80 14.54 -7.39 8.20
N ALA A 81 14.92 -6.55 7.24
CA ALA A 81 14.01 -5.56 6.64
C ALA A 81 13.46 -6.05 5.30
N ASN A 82 12.14 -5.94 5.13
CA ASN A 82 11.43 -6.07 3.87
C ASN A 82 10.90 -4.67 3.49
N GLY A 83 11.54 -4.07 2.47
CA GLY A 83 11.36 -2.67 2.10
C GLY A 83 12.20 -1.72 2.96
N GLU A 84 12.11 -0.41 2.72
CA GLU A 84 12.94 0.60 3.39
C GLU A 84 12.39 0.97 4.77
N TRP A 85 13.12 0.64 5.84
CA TRP A 85 12.80 0.97 7.22
C TRP A 85 13.84 1.90 7.82
N GLU A 86 13.40 3.04 8.35
CA GLU A 86 14.23 3.89 9.18
C GLU A 86 14.18 3.42 10.64
N VAL A 87 15.35 3.33 11.25
CA VAL A 87 15.57 2.83 12.60
C VAL A 87 16.35 3.89 13.37
N CYS A 88 15.85 4.33 14.52
CA CYS A 88 16.40 5.45 15.30
C CYS A 88 16.77 5.03 16.72
N LEU A 89 17.75 5.74 17.29
CA LEU A 89 18.28 5.46 18.63
C LEU A 89 17.45 6.06 19.78
N ASP A 90 16.41 6.84 19.44
CA ASP A 90 15.56 7.49 20.42
C ASP A 90 14.11 7.44 19.95
N TYR A 91 13.19 7.55 20.89
CA TYR A 91 11.75 7.51 20.63
C TYR A 91 11.33 8.69 19.75
N ASN A 92 10.15 8.59 19.12
CA ASN A 92 9.61 9.57 18.18
C ASN A 92 10.57 9.95 17.04
N TYR A 93 11.49 9.05 16.67
CA TYR A 93 12.45 9.24 15.57
C TYR A 93 13.42 10.42 15.80
N ALA A 94 13.70 10.76 17.07
CA ALA A 94 14.36 12.02 17.42
C ALA A 94 15.86 12.05 17.14
N VAL A 95 16.58 10.94 17.36
CA VAL A 95 18.06 10.93 17.36
C VAL A 95 18.62 9.81 16.50
N ARG A 96 19.56 10.20 15.62
CA ARG A 96 20.44 9.33 14.82
C ARG A 96 19.70 8.16 14.19
N CYS A 97 19.09 8.42 13.04
CA CYS A 97 18.37 7.41 12.29
C CYS A 97 19.23 6.81 11.17
N ARG A 98 18.99 5.54 10.86
CA ARG A 98 19.58 4.85 9.71
C ARG A 98 18.54 3.99 9.01
N THR A 99 18.59 3.98 7.69
CA THR A 99 17.70 3.17 6.86
C THR A 99 18.30 1.78 6.60
N TYR A 100 17.44 0.77 6.66
CA TYR A 100 17.76 -0.61 6.37
C TYR A 100 16.67 -1.22 5.48
N SER A 101 17.09 -1.98 4.47
CA SER A 101 16.17 -2.67 3.54
C SER A 101 16.55 -4.10 3.23
N THR A 102 17.56 -4.61 3.93
CA THR A 102 18.09 -5.96 3.78
C THR A 102 18.23 -6.63 5.15
N GLN A 103 18.86 -7.78 5.17
CA GLN A 103 19.17 -8.52 6.39
C GLN A 103 20.51 -8.04 6.95
N ILE A 104 20.54 -7.73 8.25
CA ILE A 104 21.69 -7.17 8.94
C ILE A 104 22.01 -8.05 10.15
N PRO A 105 23.04 -8.91 10.08
CA PRO A 105 23.32 -9.88 11.14
C PRO A 105 23.96 -9.27 12.39
N ASN A 106 24.51 -8.05 12.29
CA ASN A 106 25.00 -7.24 13.40
C ASN A 106 24.72 -5.76 13.11
N LEU A 107 24.02 -5.10 14.03
CA LEU A 107 23.67 -3.68 13.92
C LEU A 107 24.81 -2.70 14.25
N GLU A 108 25.97 -3.22 14.65
CA GLU A 108 27.15 -2.44 14.99
C GLU A 108 26.81 -1.33 16.01
N SER A 109 27.01 -0.06 15.66
CA SER A 109 26.75 1.08 16.56
C SER A 109 25.29 1.27 17.00
N PHE A 110 24.33 0.60 16.34
CA PHE A 110 22.90 0.60 16.66
C PHE A 110 22.49 -0.59 17.54
N ARG A 111 23.38 -1.55 17.76
CA ARG A 111 23.10 -2.75 18.55
C ARG A 111 22.69 -2.40 19.98
N GLY A 112 21.54 -2.89 20.41
CA GLY A 112 21.02 -2.74 21.77
C GLY A 112 20.74 -1.29 22.15
N ARG A 113 20.35 -0.46 21.18
CA ARG A 113 20.19 1.00 21.34
C ARG A 113 19.04 1.59 20.54
N ILE A 114 18.18 0.75 19.95
CA ILE A 114 17.12 1.20 19.05
C ILE A 114 15.85 1.39 19.86
N SER A 115 15.18 2.53 19.64
CA SER A 115 13.96 2.89 20.36
C SER A 115 12.77 3.23 19.47
N ALA A 116 12.96 3.48 18.17
CA ALA A 116 11.88 3.75 17.23
C ALA A 116 12.18 3.22 15.83
N VAL A 117 11.14 2.83 15.09
CA VAL A 117 11.24 2.36 13.71
C VAL A 117 10.06 2.85 12.88
N ARG A 118 10.28 3.20 11.62
CA ARG A 118 9.22 3.57 10.68
C ARG A 118 9.51 3.12 9.27
N TYR A 119 8.48 2.80 8.52
CA TYR A 119 8.63 2.46 7.12
C TYR A 119 8.73 3.73 6.27
N VAL A 120 9.79 3.84 5.48
CA VAL A 120 10.07 5.02 4.62
C VAL A 120 10.06 4.69 3.13
N GLY A 121 9.71 3.45 2.76
CA GLY A 121 9.63 3.01 1.37
C GLY A 121 8.48 3.65 0.58
N ARG A 122 8.59 3.63 -0.75
CA ARG A 122 7.60 4.20 -1.69
C ARG A 122 6.25 3.49 -1.53
N GLY A 123 5.35 4.09 -0.75
CA GLY A 123 4.06 3.51 -0.37
C GLY A 123 3.80 3.43 1.14
N GLY A 124 4.68 3.99 1.99
CA GLY A 124 4.53 4.05 3.45
C GLY A 124 3.44 5.00 3.95
N GLY A 125 2.21 4.81 3.50
CA GLY A 125 1.01 5.22 4.22
C GLY A 125 0.39 3.96 4.80
N GLY A 126 0.62 3.72 6.09
CA GLY A 126 0.28 2.48 6.79
C GLY A 126 -1.16 2.01 6.59
N TYR A 127 -1.29 0.70 6.39
CA TYR A 127 -2.53 -0.02 6.60
C TYR A 127 -2.51 -0.54 8.05
N GLY A 128 -3.26 0.12 8.93
CA GLY A 128 -3.33 -0.14 10.38
C GLY A 128 -2.96 1.14 11.14
N GLY A 129 -3.82 1.82 11.91
CA GLY A 129 -4.94 1.35 12.72
C GLY A 129 -4.51 1.38 14.20
N GLY A 130 -4.45 2.56 14.83
CA GLY A 130 -4.13 2.66 16.27
C GLY A 130 -3.78 4.05 16.81
N TYR A 131 -4.82 4.86 17.09
CA TYR A 131 -4.98 5.88 18.15
C TYR A 131 -3.75 6.60 18.79
N GLY A 132 -3.72 7.92 18.57
CA GLY A 132 -3.15 8.94 19.46
C GLY A 132 -2.70 10.18 18.65
N GLY A 133 -3.17 11.42 18.82
CA GLY A 133 -4.19 12.03 19.65
C GLY A 133 -4.01 13.56 19.56
N GLY A 134 -5.04 14.29 19.10
CA GLY A 134 -5.18 15.77 19.15
C GLY A 134 -4.37 16.53 18.10
N TYR A 135 -4.91 17.48 17.31
CA TYR A 135 -5.98 18.46 17.55
C TYR A 135 -6.80 18.68 16.27
N GLY A 136 -8.12 18.76 16.42
CA GLY A 136 -9.08 18.74 15.33
C GLY A 136 -9.38 20.08 14.66
N GLY A 137 -10.16 20.00 13.58
CA GLY A 137 -10.93 21.12 13.03
C GLY A 137 -11.36 20.96 11.58
N GLY A 138 -12.54 20.36 11.34
CA GLY A 138 -13.38 20.68 10.17
C GLY A 138 -13.55 19.58 9.10
N GLY A 139 -14.81 19.24 8.79
CA GLY A 139 -15.23 18.49 7.58
C GLY A 139 -14.73 19.16 6.30
N TYR A 140 -14.83 18.60 5.09
CA TYR A 140 -16.00 18.02 4.42
C TYR A 140 -15.52 17.21 3.19
N GLY A 141 -16.32 16.25 2.73
CA GLY A 141 -16.36 15.85 1.32
C GLY A 141 -15.70 14.51 1.00
N GLY A 142 -16.55 13.49 0.84
CA GLY A 142 -16.16 12.20 0.27
C GLY A 142 -15.71 12.33 -1.18
N GLY A 143 -14.62 11.66 -1.51
CA GLY A 143 -14.18 11.41 -2.88
C GLY A 143 -13.49 10.05 -2.92
N GLN A 144 -14.11 9.09 -3.62
CA GLN A 144 -13.45 7.84 -4.02
C GLN A 144 -12.27 8.19 -4.93
N TYR A 145 -11.06 8.21 -4.40
CA TYR A 145 -9.86 8.16 -5.23
C TYR A 145 -9.58 6.70 -5.58
N VAL A 146 -10.11 6.27 -6.72
CA VAL A 146 -9.68 5.03 -7.37
C VAL A 146 -8.18 5.21 -7.68
N GLY A 147 -7.35 4.45 -6.97
CA GLY A 147 -5.89 4.53 -7.06
C GLY A 147 -5.41 4.28 -8.49
N GLN A 148 -4.98 5.34 -9.16
CA GLN A 148 -4.28 5.26 -10.44
C GLN A 148 -2.77 5.16 -10.16
N PRO A 149 -2.08 4.08 -10.57
CA PRO A 149 -0.70 3.84 -10.18
C PRO A 149 0.25 4.82 -10.87
N SER A 150 0.95 5.65 -10.09
CA SER A 150 1.96 6.59 -10.63
C SER A 150 3.33 5.92 -10.75
N ARG A 151 3.67 5.49 -11.96
CA ARG A 151 5.08 5.37 -12.39
C ARG A 151 5.72 6.76 -12.34
N GLY A 152 6.82 6.91 -11.59
CA GLY A 152 7.69 8.08 -11.62
C GLY A 152 7.19 9.31 -10.84
N ASN A 153 8.14 10.06 -10.28
CA ASN A 153 8.02 11.24 -9.40
C ASN A 153 7.74 10.91 -7.92
N ALA A 154 8.67 11.33 -7.06
CA ALA A 154 8.57 11.25 -5.61
C ALA A 154 7.77 12.46 -5.13
N SER A 155 6.64 12.23 -4.45
CA SER A 155 5.87 13.31 -3.86
C SER A 155 6.40 13.68 -2.49
N THR A 156 6.61 14.97 -2.22
CA THR A 156 7.13 15.47 -0.93
C THR A 156 6.13 16.40 -0.29
N PHE A 157 5.85 16.17 0.99
CA PHE A 157 4.88 16.95 1.77
C PHE A 157 5.60 18.00 2.61
N TYR A 158 5.12 19.24 2.51
CA TYR A 158 5.61 20.42 3.22
C TYR A 158 4.51 20.90 4.18
N PRO A 159 4.51 20.43 5.44
CA PRO A 159 3.50 20.80 6.42
C PRO A 159 3.68 22.25 6.90
N GLY A 160 2.57 22.85 7.34
CA GLY A 160 2.54 24.15 7.99
C GLY A 160 2.36 25.33 7.03
N THR A 161 2.41 26.53 7.62
CA THR A 161 2.17 27.79 6.91
C THR A 161 3.38 28.18 6.04
N ILE A 162 3.12 28.43 4.77
CA ILE A 162 4.10 28.87 3.78
C ILE A 162 3.79 30.32 3.37
N ASN A 163 4.69 31.21 3.77
CA ASN A 163 4.58 32.66 3.52
C ASN A 163 5.30 33.07 2.23
N GLY A 164 4.87 34.20 1.65
CA GLY A 164 5.51 34.76 0.45
C GLY A 164 5.05 34.16 -0.87
N TYR A 165 4.05 33.28 -0.83
CA TYR A 165 3.41 32.70 -2.01
C TYR A 165 1.91 33.00 -1.97
N ARG A 166 1.33 33.14 -3.17
CA ARG A 166 -0.12 33.31 -3.32
C ARG A 166 -0.83 32.04 -2.84
N ASN A 167 -1.92 32.21 -2.09
CA ASN A 167 -2.83 31.11 -1.74
C ASN A 167 -3.71 30.70 -2.93
N ASP A 168 -3.07 30.29 -4.01
CA ASP A 168 -3.69 29.72 -5.19
C ASP A 168 -2.77 28.65 -5.78
N ARG A 169 -3.29 27.91 -6.76
CA ARG A 169 -2.53 26.85 -7.42
C ARG A 169 -1.26 27.37 -8.11
N ASN A 170 -1.23 28.64 -8.50
CA ASN A 170 -0.03 29.23 -9.11
C ASN A 170 1.05 29.46 -8.07
N GLY A 171 0.74 30.06 -6.92
CA GLY A 171 1.67 30.22 -5.82
C GLY A 171 2.18 28.88 -5.27
N ALA A 172 1.31 27.87 -5.18
CA ALA A 172 1.71 26.54 -4.75
C ALA A 172 2.63 25.83 -5.75
N ASN A 173 2.39 25.99 -7.06
CA ASN A 173 3.31 25.50 -8.08
C ASN A 173 4.65 26.22 -8.02
N ASP A 174 4.66 27.53 -7.77
CA ASP A 174 5.87 28.32 -7.65
C ASP A 174 6.72 27.86 -6.46
N PHE A 175 6.07 27.61 -5.32
CA PHE A 175 6.70 27.01 -4.15
C PHE A 175 7.33 25.65 -4.49
N CYS A 176 6.54 24.72 -5.06
CA CYS A 176 7.04 23.38 -5.39
C CYS A 176 8.22 23.41 -6.37
N ARG A 177 8.19 24.31 -7.37
CA ARG A 177 9.29 24.49 -8.32
C ARG A 177 10.57 24.98 -7.66
N ARG A 178 10.47 25.89 -6.67
CA ARG A 178 11.64 26.34 -5.90
C ARG A 178 12.23 25.24 -5.01
N GLN A 179 11.42 24.29 -4.59
CA GLN A 179 11.90 23.11 -3.85
C GLN A 179 12.43 21.98 -4.77
N GLY A 180 12.51 22.21 -6.08
CA GLY A 180 13.03 21.22 -7.04
C GLY A 180 12.00 20.21 -7.55
N HIS A 181 10.72 20.44 -7.29
CA HIS A 181 9.63 19.59 -7.77
C HIS A 181 9.03 20.10 -9.09
N SER A 182 8.46 19.18 -9.86
CA SER A 182 7.79 19.48 -11.13
C SER A 182 6.47 20.27 -10.95
N GLY A 183 5.81 20.13 -9.80
CA GLY A 183 4.63 20.94 -9.47
C GLY A 183 3.86 20.47 -8.24
N VAL A 184 2.73 21.13 -8.00
CA VAL A 184 1.86 20.85 -6.85
C VAL A 184 0.84 19.75 -7.15
N LEU A 185 0.70 18.81 -6.22
CA LEU A 185 -0.38 17.83 -6.16
C LEU A 185 -1.53 18.31 -5.28
N TYR A 186 -1.20 18.85 -4.11
CA TYR A 186 -2.15 19.36 -3.12
C TYR A 186 -1.60 20.63 -2.46
N PHE A 187 -2.47 21.56 -2.12
CA PHE A 187 -2.17 22.66 -1.22
C PHE A 187 -3.42 22.96 -0.40
N GLY A 188 -3.23 23.13 0.89
CA GLY A 188 -4.16 23.83 1.75
C GLY A 188 -3.91 25.34 1.70
N GLY A 189 -4.80 26.08 2.33
CA GLY A 189 -4.73 27.52 2.33
C GLY A 189 -5.65 28.13 3.36
N ASN A 190 -5.12 29.08 4.13
CA ASN A 190 -5.91 29.83 5.08
C ASN A 190 -6.23 31.22 4.50
N ASN A 191 -7.52 31.53 4.41
CA ASN A 191 -8.03 32.78 3.83
C ASN A 191 -7.95 34.00 4.79
N SER A 192 -7.29 33.84 5.93
CA SER A 192 -7.10 34.94 6.88
C SER A 192 -6.11 35.97 6.31
N TYR A 193 -6.57 37.24 6.18
CA TYR A 193 -5.85 38.45 5.77
C TYR A 193 -4.50 38.23 5.07
N GLY A 194 -4.54 38.12 3.74
CA GLY A 194 -3.35 38.03 2.88
C GLY A 194 -3.15 36.69 2.17
N GLY A 195 -3.93 35.66 2.52
CA GLY A 195 -3.96 34.38 1.82
C GLY A 195 -2.60 33.69 1.75
N ARG A 196 -2.35 32.78 2.69
CA ARG A 196 -1.10 32.00 2.75
C ARG A 196 -1.36 30.54 2.40
N LEU A 197 -0.37 29.90 1.78
CA LEU A 197 -0.40 28.47 1.56
C LEU A 197 -0.22 27.73 2.89
N GLU A 198 -0.86 26.60 3.01
CA GLU A 198 -0.74 25.71 4.17
C GLU A 198 -0.67 24.27 3.64
N ASP A 199 0.20 23.42 4.20
CA ASP A 199 0.24 21.99 3.86
C ASP A 199 0.30 21.69 2.34
N VAL A 200 1.50 21.73 1.76
CA VAL A 200 1.68 21.58 0.31
C VAL A 200 2.31 20.24 -0.02
N LEU A 201 1.69 19.47 -0.91
CA LEU A 201 2.24 18.24 -1.48
C LEU A 201 2.76 18.53 -2.88
N CYS A 202 4.06 18.35 -3.10
CA CYS A 202 4.72 18.52 -4.39
C CYS A 202 5.02 17.17 -5.05
N ARG A 203 5.27 17.16 -6.37
CA ARG A 203 5.74 16.00 -7.15
C ARG A 203 6.86 16.35 -8.11
#